data_AF-A0A949CZI2-F1
#
_entry.id   AF-A0A949CZI2-F1
#
_cell.length_a   1.000
_cell.length_b   1.000
_cell.length_c   1.000
_cell.angle_alpha   90.00
_cell.angle_beta   90.00
_cell.angle_gamma   90.00
#
_symmetry.space_group_name_H-M   'P 1'
#
loop_
_entity.id
_entity.type
_entity.pdbx_description
1 polymer ?
#
loop_
_entity_poly.entity_id
_entity_poly.type
_entity_poly.pdbx_seq_one_letter_code
_entity_poly.pdbx_strand_id
1 'polypeptide(L)'
;MHPRHWVSTALLMLGMFFGVSARAETLVVYSTVAAKGALELIAPEFERAHGHKVRLRFGTAAELKAELEKGAPFDVALLTQAALEDLIKQSRVSAASKVLVFQSGVGAAIRKDATKVKIETPEDLKSLLLSVRTVALSTQGASGPIVRRAFDRLGIAAAMAPKLVLISDMTAPEAVVKGRAELAFTQISEILDTPEAQLLGPLPGDLQSLSSFSAGAASQASSSAAAALFLKTLTQPSAQSHMRAKGLIPPAATEPTRPAMTSEATLKPDPSRIALVVHGGSGNVTPRSVPPAMAEQYKQGLERALKAGHAVLAQGGSSVDAVVAAIKVMEDDPLFNAGKGAVFTAEGRNELDAAIMDGRTGKAGAVAGVTTVKNPITAARAVMDRTRHVMLSGVGADAFAAEQKLEIVPPSYFHTPHRWEQLQRARETGRLQLDHDGTPRRSSAAPDSTEPWQIDHKYGTVGAVALDAHGNLAAGTSTGGLTNKLYGRIGDSPIIGAGTYAGNSTVAVSATGTGEFFMRGVVAYDIAARMKYAGLSVAEAVDRSLREALTEQQGRGGVIALSRAGEVKMGFNTEGMHRGVVRADGVPMVRSFAD
;
A
#
# COMPACT_ATOMS: atom_id res chain seq x y z
N MET A 1 63.50 -40.95 -40.33
CA MET A 1 63.10 -39.53 -40.48
C MET A 1 61.98 -39.45 -41.52
N HIS A 2 60.74 -39.34 -41.07
CA HIS A 2 59.57 -39.15 -41.93
C HIS A 2 58.70 -38.06 -41.32
N PRO A 3 58.29 -37.04 -42.09
CA PRO A 3 57.04 -36.34 -41.87
C PRO A 3 56.02 -36.81 -42.90
N ARG A 4 54.72 -36.81 -42.54
CA ARG A 4 53.62 -36.32 -43.38
C ARG A 4 52.26 -36.43 -42.67
N HIS A 5 51.66 -35.25 -42.53
CA HIS A 5 50.24 -34.91 -42.70
C HIS A 5 49.22 -35.31 -41.63
N TRP A 6 48.76 -34.27 -40.94
CA TRP A 6 47.49 -34.20 -40.18
C TRP A 6 46.38 -33.68 -41.10
N VAL A 7 45.24 -34.38 -41.17
CA VAL A 7 43.93 -33.81 -41.58
C VAL A 7 42.80 -34.44 -40.75
N SER A 8 42.22 -33.60 -39.90
CA SER A 8 40.81 -33.39 -39.55
C SER A 8 39.82 -34.57 -39.56
N THR A 9 39.28 -34.90 -38.38
CA THR A 9 38.01 -35.63 -38.20
C THR A 9 37.01 -34.71 -37.51
N ALA A 10 35.96 -34.31 -38.22
CA ALA A 10 34.80 -33.61 -37.66
C ALA A 10 33.70 -34.65 -37.38
N LEU A 11 33.35 -34.85 -36.11
CA LEU A 11 32.25 -35.70 -35.68
C LEU A 11 30.98 -34.85 -35.56
N LEU A 12 29.96 -35.15 -36.36
CA LEU A 12 28.59 -34.68 -36.14
C LEU A 12 28.02 -35.38 -34.89
N MET A 13 27.69 -34.60 -33.85
CA MET A 13 26.79 -35.04 -32.78
C MET A 13 25.37 -34.54 -33.09
N LEU A 14 24.51 -35.48 -33.48
CA LEU A 14 23.07 -35.30 -33.63
C LEU A 14 22.43 -35.35 -32.23
N GLY A 15 22.08 -34.20 -31.66
CA GLY A 15 21.37 -34.11 -30.39
C GLY A 15 19.90 -34.53 -30.55
N MET A 16 19.50 -35.64 -29.91
CA MET A 16 18.10 -35.98 -29.68
C MET A 16 17.48 -34.96 -28.71
N PHE A 17 16.71 -34.01 -29.25
CA PHE A 17 15.72 -33.27 -28.47
C PHE A 17 14.50 -34.18 -28.25
N PHE A 18 14.35 -34.74 -27.04
CA PHE A 18 13.06 -35.23 -26.58
C PHE A 18 12.16 -34.03 -26.29
N GLY A 19 11.34 -33.64 -27.27
CA GLY A 19 10.22 -32.74 -27.05
C GLY A 19 9.17 -33.42 -26.16
N VAL A 20 9.03 -32.96 -24.93
CA VAL A 20 7.84 -33.26 -24.11
C VAL A 20 6.66 -32.52 -24.75
N SER A 21 5.84 -33.24 -25.51
CA SER A 21 4.54 -32.74 -25.95
C SER A 21 3.62 -32.70 -24.73
N ALA A 22 3.33 -31.50 -24.21
CA ALA A 22 2.35 -31.31 -23.16
C ALA A 22 0.95 -31.61 -23.72
N ARG A 23 0.34 -32.71 -23.27
CA ARG A 23 -1.08 -33.01 -23.55
C ARG A 23 -1.97 -31.97 -22.87
N ALA A 24 -2.96 -31.46 -23.60
CA ALA A 24 -4.00 -30.60 -23.05
C ALA A 24 -4.92 -31.40 -22.10
N GLU A 25 -4.79 -31.15 -20.79
CA GLU A 25 -5.63 -31.75 -19.74
C GLU A 25 -6.95 -30.97 -19.58
N THR A 26 -8.05 -31.66 -19.24
CA THR A 26 -9.35 -31.04 -18.93
C THR A 26 -9.57 -31.05 -17.42
N LEU A 27 -9.57 -29.87 -16.80
CA LEU A 27 -9.85 -29.65 -15.39
C LEU A 27 -11.34 -29.70 -15.09
N VAL A 28 -11.73 -30.45 -14.07
CA VAL A 28 -13.07 -30.55 -13.54
C VAL A 28 -13.17 -29.71 -12.27
N VAL A 29 -13.87 -28.58 -12.36
CA VAL A 29 -13.97 -27.60 -11.27
C VAL A 29 -15.38 -27.58 -10.71
N TYR A 30 -15.51 -27.94 -9.43
CA TYR A 30 -16.76 -27.86 -8.68
C TYR A 30 -16.80 -26.52 -7.97
N SER A 31 -17.80 -25.68 -8.24
CA SER A 31 -17.85 -24.33 -7.71
C SER A 31 -19.24 -23.92 -7.27
N THR A 32 -19.34 -23.15 -6.19
CA THR A 32 -20.64 -22.62 -5.77
C THR A 32 -21.26 -21.70 -6.83
N VAL A 33 -22.59 -21.67 -6.90
CA VAL A 33 -23.33 -20.72 -7.75
C VAL A 33 -22.93 -19.26 -7.53
N ALA A 34 -22.49 -18.89 -6.32
CA ALA A 34 -22.00 -17.55 -6.00
C ALA A 34 -20.79 -17.10 -6.85
N ALA A 35 -20.00 -18.03 -7.39
CA ALA A 35 -18.83 -17.74 -8.23
C ALA A 35 -19.12 -17.79 -9.74
N LYS A 36 -20.35 -18.17 -10.14
CA LYS A 36 -20.68 -18.56 -11.52
C LYS A 36 -20.29 -17.48 -12.54
N GLY A 37 -20.87 -16.29 -12.43
CA GLY A 37 -20.60 -15.21 -13.36
C GLY A 37 -19.12 -14.80 -13.44
N ALA A 38 -18.34 -14.98 -12.37
CA ALA A 38 -16.90 -14.70 -12.39
C ALA A 38 -16.12 -15.82 -13.09
N LEU A 39 -16.42 -17.09 -12.80
CA LEU A 39 -15.74 -18.22 -13.41
C LEU A 39 -16.04 -18.38 -14.91
N GLU A 40 -17.21 -17.97 -15.37
CA GLU A 40 -17.54 -17.93 -16.80
C GLU A 40 -16.68 -16.93 -17.59
N LEU A 41 -16.09 -15.93 -16.92
CA LEU A 41 -15.12 -15.00 -17.50
C LEU A 41 -13.68 -15.51 -17.34
N ILE A 42 -13.35 -16.06 -16.16
CA ILE A 42 -11.99 -16.50 -15.81
C ILE A 42 -11.60 -17.78 -16.54
N ALA A 43 -12.50 -18.75 -16.66
CA ALA A 43 -12.18 -20.04 -17.27
C ALA A 43 -11.73 -19.90 -18.74
N PRO A 44 -12.44 -19.19 -19.64
CA PRO A 44 -11.96 -18.97 -21.01
C PRO A 44 -10.60 -18.26 -21.10
N GLU A 45 -10.31 -17.33 -20.18
CA GLU A 45 -8.99 -16.69 -20.11
C GLU A 45 -7.89 -17.67 -19.73
N PHE A 46 -8.15 -18.50 -18.72
CA PHE A 46 -7.25 -19.57 -18.31
C PHE A 46 -7.00 -20.56 -19.47
N GLU A 47 -8.06 -20.99 -20.17
CA GLU A 47 -7.92 -21.91 -21.30
C GLU A 47 -7.04 -21.33 -22.41
N ARG A 48 -7.23 -20.05 -22.77
CA ARG A 48 -6.41 -19.37 -23.78
C ARG A 48 -4.96 -19.19 -23.34
N ALA A 49 -4.74 -18.88 -22.07
CA ALA A 49 -3.40 -18.61 -21.54
C ALA A 49 -2.56 -19.88 -21.34
N HIS A 50 -3.19 -21.00 -21.02
CA HIS A 50 -2.48 -22.20 -20.56
C HIS A 50 -2.80 -23.48 -21.33
N GLY A 51 -3.73 -23.46 -22.29
CA GLY A 51 -4.04 -24.59 -23.17
C GLY A 51 -4.80 -25.74 -22.51
N HIS A 52 -5.12 -25.64 -21.21
CA HIS A 52 -5.94 -26.60 -20.48
C HIS A 52 -7.42 -26.27 -20.62
N LYS A 53 -8.28 -27.27 -20.76
CA LYS A 53 -9.74 -27.08 -20.78
C LYS A 53 -10.31 -27.06 -19.37
N VAL A 54 -11.39 -26.32 -19.15
CA VAL A 54 -12.06 -26.21 -17.85
C VAL A 54 -13.53 -26.59 -17.98
N ARG A 55 -13.93 -27.66 -17.30
CA ARG A 55 -15.31 -28.10 -17.15
C ARG A 55 -15.83 -27.64 -15.79
N LEU A 56 -16.70 -26.65 -15.81
CA LEU A 56 -17.32 -26.08 -14.61
C LEU A 56 -18.58 -26.85 -14.24
N ARG A 57 -18.70 -27.20 -12.96
CA ARG A 57 -19.92 -27.74 -12.36
C ARG A 57 -20.35 -26.84 -11.21
N PHE A 58 -21.58 -26.32 -11.29
CA PHE A 58 -22.14 -25.42 -10.28
C PHE A 58 -23.17 -26.12 -9.37
N GLY A 59 -23.32 -25.61 -8.16
CA GLY A 59 -24.30 -26.08 -7.17
C GLY A 59 -24.21 -25.29 -5.85
N THR A 60 -25.03 -25.64 -4.86
CA THR A 60 -24.85 -25.10 -3.51
C THR A 60 -23.68 -25.77 -2.80
N ALA A 61 -23.04 -25.10 -1.83
CA ALA A 61 -21.89 -25.68 -1.14
C ALA A 61 -22.19 -27.04 -0.47
N ALA A 62 -23.42 -27.24 0.01
CA ALA A 62 -23.87 -28.49 0.63
C ALA A 62 -24.04 -29.62 -0.39
N GLU A 63 -24.71 -29.36 -1.52
CA GLU A 63 -24.86 -30.34 -2.62
C GLU A 63 -23.50 -30.75 -3.19
N LEU A 64 -22.64 -29.76 -3.48
CA LEU A 64 -21.31 -30.00 -4.02
C LEU A 64 -20.48 -30.85 -3.04
N LYS A 65 -20.47 -30.48 -1.75
CA LYS A 65 -19.78 -31.26 -0.71
C LYS A 65 -20.30 -32.70 -0.67
N ALA A 66 -21.61 -32.90 -0.65
CA ALA A 66 -22.21 -34.24 -0.59
C ALA A 66 -21.84 -35.12 -1.79
N GLU A 67 -21.75 -34.55 -3.00
CA GLU A 67 -21.30 -35.28 -4.18
C GLU A 67 -19.81 -35.59 -4.18
N LEU A 68 -19.00 -34.63 -3.74
CA LEU A 68 -17.56 -34.85 -3.56
C LEU A 68 -17.32 -35.93 -2.51
N GLU A 69 -18.08 -35.95 -1.41
CA GLU A 69 -18.04 -36.99 -0.37
C GLU A 69 -18.39 -38.39 -0.91
N LYS A 70 -19.32 -38.48 -1.86
CA LYS A 70 -19.69 -39.72 -2.56
C LYS A 70 -18.65 -40.21 -3.57
N GLY A 71 -17.57 -39.45 -3.79
CA GLY A 71 -16.48 -39.86 -4.68
C GLY A 71 -16.58 -39.34 -6.11
N ALA A 72 -17.38 -38.30 -6.36
CA ALA A 72 -17.39 -37.65 -7.66
C ALA A 72 -15.97 -37.14 -8.02
N PRO A 73 -15.46 -37.41 -9.24
CA PRO A 73 -14.13 -36.98 -9.65
C PRO A 73 -14.09 -35.46 -9.85
N PHE A 74 -13.05 -34.83 -9.33
CA PHE A 74 -12.82 -33.39 -9.42
C PHE A 74 -11.33 -33.08 -9.31
N ASP A 75 -10.93 -31.93 -9.85
CA ASP A 75 -9.57 -31.40 -9.76
C ASP A 75 -9.49 -30.23 -8.80
N VAL A 76 -10.49 -29.34 -8.82
CA VAL A 76 -10.59 -28.16 -7.94
C VAL A 76 -12.00 -28.04 -7.38
N ALA A 77 -12.10 -27.78 -6.07
CA ALA A 77 -13.35 -27.46 -5.39
C ALA A 77 -13.29 -26.03 -4.85
N LEU A 78 -14.21 -25.15 -5.27
CA LEU A 78 -14.42 -23.78 -4.78
C LEU A 78 -15.74 -23.71 -4.01
N LEU A 79 -15.64 -23.81 -2.68
CA LEU A 79 -16.79 -23.93 -1.77
C LEU A 79 -16.75 -22.85 -0.69
N THR A 80 -17.81 -22.76 0.12
CA THR A 80 -17.73 -22.01 1.40
C THR A 80 -16.59 -22.56 2.23
N GLN A 81 -15.93 -21.70 3.01
CA GLN A 81 -14.78 -22.07 3.83
C GLN A 81 -15.05 -23.33 4.70
N ALA A 82 -16.20 -23.39 5.39
CA ALA A 82 -16.56 -24.53 6.23
C ALA A 82 -16.68 -25.84 5.44
N ALA A 83 -17.37 -25.83 4.30
CA ALA A 83 -17.54 -27.01 3.46
C ALA A 83 -16.21 -27.51 2.88
N LEU A 84 -15.31 -26.61 2.47
CA LEU A 84 -13.99 -26.98 1.99
C LEU A 84 -13.13 -27.57 3.12
N GLU A 85 -13.18 -26.98 4.32
CA GLU A 85 -12.45 -27.48 5.50
C GLU A 85 -12.87 -28.90 5.90
N ASP A 86 -14.17 -29.23 5.78
CA ASP A 86 -14.63 -30.59 6.01
C ASP A 86 -14.06 -31.58 5.00
N LEU A 87 -13.99 -31.22 3.71
CA LEU A 87 -13.36 -32.05 2.68
C LEU A 87 -11.84 -32.20 2.90
N ILE A 88 -11.18 -31.18 3.46
CA ILE A 88 -9.77 -31.26 3.87
C ILE A 88 -9.59 -32.24 5.02
N LYS A 89 -10.44 -32.18 6.06
CA LYS A 89 -10.40 -33.13 7.20
C LYS A 89 -10.59 -34.58 6.74
N GLN A 90 -11.40 -34.78 5.70
CA GLN A 90 -11.61 -36.10 5.09
C GLN A 90 -10.51 -36.48 4.08
N SER A 91 -9.46 -35.67 3.95
CA SER A 91 -8.36 -35.87 3.00
C SER A 91 -8.82 -35.99 1.54
N ARG A 92 -9.98 -35.40 1.19
CA ARG A 92 -10.47 -35.30 -0.19
C ARG A 92 -9.88 -34.11 -0.93
N VAL A 93 -9.63 -33.00 -0.20
CA VAL A 93 -8.97 -31.80 -0.71
C VAL A 93 -7.62 -31.64 0.00
N SER A 94 -6.57 -31.28 -0.76
CA SER A 94 -5.25 -31.05 -0.19
C SER A 94 -5.23 -29.76 0.62
N ALA A 95 -4.93 -29.86 1.92
CA ALA A 95 -4.82 -28.71 2.83
C ALA A 95 -3.81 -27.65 2.31
N ALA A 96 -2.69 -28.12 1.72
CA ALA A 96 -1.63 -27.25 1.19
C ALA A 96 -2.05 -26.41 -0.03
N SER A 97 -3.12 -26.84 -0.71
CA SER A 97 -3.65 -26.15 -1.90
C SER A 97 -4.76 -25.15 -1.58
N LYS A 98 -5.19 -25.07 -0.31
CA LYS A 98 -6.31 -24.20 0.09
C LYS A 98 -5.93 -22.73 -0.15
N VAL A 99 -6.80 -22.03 -0.86
CA VAL A 99 -6.67 -20.59 -1.10
C VAL A 99 -8.01 -19.90 -0.91
N LEU A 100 -8.02 -18.76 -0.20
CA LEU A 100 -9.20 -17.89 -0.15
C LEU A 100 -9.36 -17.22 -1.51
N VAL A 101 -10.56 -17.28 -2.10
CA VAL A 101 -10.78 -16.78 -3.47
C VAL A 101 -11.62 -15.51 -3.49
N PHE A 102 -12.66 -15.43 -2.66
CA PHE A 102 -13.43 -14.21 -2.46
C PHE A 102 -14.32 -14.29 -1.21
N GLN A 103 -14.87 -13.15 -0.82
CA GLN A 103 -16.01 -13.01 0.06
C GLN A 103 -17.20 -12.42 -0.70
N SER A 104 -18.42 -12.70 -0.24
CA SER A 104 -19.64 -12.13 -0.82
C SER A 104 -20.64 -11.78 0.29
N GLY A 105 -21.33 -10.66 0.12
CA GLY A 105 -22.38 -10.21 1.03
C GLY A 105 -23.75 -10.72 0.59
N VAL A 106 -24.71 -10.71 1.51
CA VAL A 106 -26.12 -11.03 1.22
C VAL A 106 -26.85 -9.75 0.80
N GLY A 107 -27.58 -9.81 -0.31
CA GLY A 107 -28.37 -8.72 -0.83
C GLY A 107 -29.85 -9.08 -0.95
N ALA A 108 -30.69 -8.04 -1.05
CA ALA A 108 -32.10 -8.19 -1.36
C ALA A 108 -32.34 -8.01 -2.86
N ALA A 109 -33.05 -8.95 -3.47
CA ALA A 109 -33.41 -8.94 -4.88
C ALA A 109 -34.91 -8.74 -5.07
N ILE A 110 -35.27 -7.87 -6.01
CA ILE A 110 -36.62 -7.72 -6.55
C ILE A 110 -36.60 -7.94 -8.06
N ARG A 111 -37.77 -8.02 -8.70
CA ARG A 111 -37.87 -8.00 -10.16
C ARG A 111 -37.52 -6.59 -10.65
N LYS A 112 -36.82 -6.47 -11.77
CA LYS A 112 -36.26 -5.18 -12.25
C LYS A 112 -37.28 -4.09 -12.61
N ASP A 113 -38.51 -4.49 -12.91
CA ASP A 113 -39.66 -3.62 -13.19
C ASP A 113 -40.48 -3.30 -11.92
N ALA A 114 -40.16 -3.89 -10.77
CA ALA A 114 -40.83 -3.58 -9.52
C ALA A 114 -40.33 -2.23 -8.95
N THR A 115 -41.19 -1.57 -8.17
CA THR A 115 -40.84 -0.27 -7.57
C THR A 115 -39.66 -0.42 -6.63
N LYS A 116 -38.60 0.37 -6.89
CA LYS A 116 -37.40 0.35 -6.07
C LYS A 116 -37.68 0.94 -4.68
N VAL A 117 -37.40 0.16 -3.64
CA VAL A 117 -37.44 0.58 -2.23
C VAL A 117 -36.02 0.64 -1.70
N LYS A 118 -35.70 1.68 -0.90
CA LYS A 118 -34.40 1.80 -0.25
C LYS A 118 -34.34 0.90 0.98
N ILE A 119 -33.18 0.29 1.22
CA ILE A 119 -32.89 -0.54 2.41
C ILE A 119 -31.56 -0.11 3.04
N GLU A 120 -31.48 1.15 3.47
CA GLU A 120 -30.24 1.73 4.01
C GLU A 120 -30.06 1.43 5.50
N THR A 121 -31.17 1.27 6.23
CA THR A 121 -31.20 1.03 7.68
C THR A 121 -31.93 -0.28 8.05
N PRO A 122 -31.66 -0.86 9.23
CA PRO A 122 -32.44 -1.98 9.77
C PRO A 122 -33.96 -1.74 9.77
N GLU A 123 -34.39 -0.51 10.05
CA GLU A 123 -35.79 -0.08 10.05
C GLU A 123 -36.41 -0.08 8.65
N ASP A 124 -35.67 0.36 7.63
CA ASP A 124 -36.10 0.28 6.23
C ASP A 124 -36.34 -1.17 5.81
N LEU A 125 -35.37 -2.04 6.13
CA LEU A 125 -35.46 -3.47 5.84
C LEU A 125 -36.64 -4.11 6.57
N LYS A 126 -36.83 -3.80 7.85
CA LYS A 126 -37.96 -4.29 8.64
C LYS A 126 -39.30 -3.87 8.03
N SER A 127 -39.43 -2.61 7.66
CA SER A 127 -40.65 -2.07 7.04
C SER A 127 -40.96 -2.76 5.71
N LEU A 128 -39.94 -2.94 4.85
CA LEU A 128 -40.08 -3.68 3.60
C LEU A 128 -40.54 -5.13 3.83
N LEU A 129 -39.85 -5.86 4.71
CA LEU A 129 -40.16 -7.27 5.03
C LEU A 129 -41.59 -7.46 5.58
N LEU A 130 -42.08 -6.50 6.37
CA LEU A 130 -43.44 -6.53 6.88
C LEU A 130 -44.48 -6.20 5.80
N SER A 131 -44.13 -5.39 4.80
CA SER A 131 -45.03 -5.01 3.70
C SER A 131 -45.21 -6.07 2.61
N VAL A 132 -44.17 -6.87 2.32
CA VAL A 132 -44.24 -7.92 1.28
C VAL A 132 -44.98 -9.16 1.78
N ARG A 133 -45.59 -9.92 0.87
CA ARG A 133 -46.34 -11.15 1.16
C ARG A 133 -45.46 -12.38 1.08
N THR A 134 -44.51 -12.40 0.16
CA THR A 134 -43.66 -13.58 -0.10
C THR A 134 -42.18 -13.22 -0.22
N VAL A 135 -41.34 -14.00 0.47
CA VAL A 135 -39.88 -13.86 0.47
C VAL A 135 -39.23 -15.19 0.11
N ALA A 136 -38.53 -15.26 -1.03
CA ALA A 136 -37.80 -16.44 -1.44
C ALA A 136 -36.46 -16.56 -0.69
N LEU A 137 -36.20 -17.78 -0.21
CA LEU A 137 -34.94 -18.14 0.43
C LEU A 137 -34.57 -19.57 0.06
N SER A 138 -33.33 -19.78 -0.39
CA SER A 138 -32.84 -21.11 -0.70
C SER A 138 -32.81 -21.99 0.56
N THR A 139 -33.27 -23.23 0.41
CA THR A 139 -33.23 -24.26 1.47
C THR A 139 -31.80 -24.61 1.87
N GLN A 140 -30.86 -24.49 0.93
CA GLN A 140 -29.44 -24.73 1.12
C GLN A 140 -28.64 -23.54 0.58
N GLY A 141 -27.53 -23.20 1.23
CA GLY A 141 -26.65 -22.11 0.81
C GLY A 141 -26.19 -21.21 1.95
N ALA A 142 -25.19 -20.38 1.68
CA ALA A 142 -24.54 -19.54 2.69
C ALA A 142 -25.43 -18.40 3.22
N SER A 143 -26.37 -17.92 2.41
CA SER A 143 -27.23 -16.77 2.74
C SER A 143 -28.33 -17.10 3.76
N GLY A 144 -28.83 -18.33 3.77
CA GLY A 144 -29.98 -18.76 4.58
C GLY A 144 -29.85 -18.45 6.07
N PRO A 145 -28.78 -18.92 6.75
CA PRO A 145 -28.56 -18.64 8.16
C PRO A 145 -28.41 -17.14 8.50
N ILE A 146 -27.79 -16.37 7.59
CA ILE A 146 -27.58 -14.92 7.77
C ILE A 146 -28.92 -14.19 7.77
N VAL A 147 -29.79 -14.52 6.81
CA VAL A 147 -31.11 -13.91 6.65
C VAL A 147 -32.03 -14.26 7.83
N ARG A 148 -32.02 -15.53 8.28
CA ARG A 148 -32.80 -15.93 9.47
C ARG A 148 -32.37 -15.18 10.73
N ARG A 149 -31.06 -15.06 10.94
CA ARG A 149 -30.51 -14.25 12.04
C ARG A 149 -30.93 -12.78 11.92
N ALA A 150 -30.99 -12.23 10.71
CA ALA A 150 -31.47 -10.87 10.50
C ALA A 150 -32.95 -10.71 10.93
N PHE A 151 -33.80 -11.70 10.64
CA PHE A 151 -35.19 -11.69 11.12
C PHE A 151 -35.30 -11.73 12.65
N ASP A 152 -34.46 -12.54 13.30
CA ASP A 152 -34.41 -12.62 14.77
C ASP A 152 -33.98 -11.28 15.37
N ARG A 153 -32.92 -10.68 14.83
CA ARG A 153 -32.39 -9.38 15.28
C ARG A 153 -33.36 -8.22 15.09
N LEU A 154 -34.17 -8.27 14.04
CA LEU A 154 -35.21 -7.28 13.77
C LEU A 154 -36.49 -7.53 14.61
N GLY A 155 -36.57 -8.66 15.32
CA GLY A 155 -37.73 -9.07 16.11
C GLY A 155 -38.96 -9.43 15.27
N ILE A 156 -38.76 -9.95 14.05
CA ILE A 156 -39.83 -10.23 13.08
C ILE A 156 -39.90 -11.71 12.64
N ALA A 157 -39.12 -12.60 13.24
CA ALA A 157 -39.04 -14.01 12.83
C ALA A 157 -40.42 -14.70 12.73
N ALA A 158 -41.30 -14.50 13.73
CA ALA A 158 -42.65 -15.06 13.71
C ALA A 158 -43.52 -14.51 12.57
N ALA A 159 -43.40 -13.21 12.26
CA ALA A 159 -44.12 -12.58 11.16
C ALA A 159 -43.59 -13.00 9.78
N MET A 160 -42.31 -13.39 9.70
CA MET A 160 -41.69 -13.84 8.46
C MET A 160 -41.94 -15.31 8.16
N ALA A 161 -42.10 -16.17 9.17
CA ALA A 161 -42.30 -17.60 8.99
C ALA A 161 -43.35 -17.99 7.94
N PRO A 162 -44.59 -17.43 7.92
CA PRO A 162 -45.59 -17.78 6.91
C PRO A 162 -45.32 -17.18 5.52
N LYS A 163 -44.39 -16.21 5.41
CA LYS A 163 -44.05 -15.52 4.15
C LYS A 163 -42.92 -16.20 3.37
N LEU A 164 -42.21 -17.15 3.98
CA LEU A 164 -41.03 -17.77 3.36
C LEU A 164 -41.42 -18.77 2.27
N VAL A 165 -40.93 -18.50 1.05
CA VAL A 165 -40.98 -19.41 -0.08
C VAL A 165 -39.62 -20.12 -0.14
N LEU A 166 -39.55 -21.31 0.42
CA LEU A 166 -38.32 -22.11 0.43
C LEU A 166 -38.10 -22.75 -0.94
N ILE A 167 -36.93 -22.51 -1.54
CA ILE A 167 -36.61 -22.99 -2.89
C ILE A 167 -35.42 -23.97 -2.89
N SER A 168 -35.44 -24.92 -3.82
CA SER A 168 -34.37 -25.90 -4.05
C SER A 168 -34.17 -26.23 -5.53
N ASP A 169 -35.10 -25.85 -6.40
CA ASP A 169 -35.11 -26.13 -7.84
C ASP A 169 -34.58 -24.96 -8.69
N MET A 170 -34.29 -23.82 -8.08
CA MET A 170 -33.81 -22.60 -8.74
C MET A 170 -33.09 -21.67 -7.76
N THR A 171 -32.48 -20.62 -8.30
CA THR A 171 -31.87 -19.55 -7.51
C THR A 171 -32.92 -18.56 -6.97
N ALA A 172 -32.58 -17.85 -5.90
CA ALA A 172 -33.51 -16.88 -5.30
C ALA A 172 -33.89 -15.71 -6.23
N PRO A 173 -32.97 -15.15 -7.04
CA PRO A 173 -33.31 -14.14 -8.04
C PRO A 173 -34.27 -14.69 -9.11
N GLU A 174 -34.08 -15.93 -9.59
CA GLU A 174 -35.00 -16.57 -10.54
C GLU A 174 -36.42 -16.75 -9.96
N ALA A 175 -36.54 -17.06 -8.67
CA ALA A 175 -37.83 -17.18 -8.01
C ALA A 175 -38.63 -15.87 -8.06
N VAL A 176 -37.95 -14.73 -7.93
CA VAL A 176 -38.59 -13.42 -8.04
C VAL A 176 -38.92 -13.08 -9.50
N VAL A 177 -38.02 -13.35 -10.43
CA VAL A 177 -38.25 -13.14 -11.88
C VAL A 177 -39.46 -13.95 -12.36
N LYS A 178 -39.61 -15.20 -11.90
CA LYS A 178 -40.73 -16.09 -12.21
C LYS A 178 -42.00 -15.78 -11.41
N GLY A 179 -41.99 -14.75 -10.55
CA GLY A 179 -43.15 -14.34 -9.75
C GLY A 179 -43.52 -15.30 -8.62
N ARG A 180 -42.64 -16.23 -8.22
CA ARG A 180 -42.86 -17.10 -7.05
C ARG A 180 -42.71 -16.37 -5.73
N ALA A 181 -41.95 -15.28 -5.69
CA ALA A 181 -41.83 -14.40 -4.54
C ALA A 181 -41.72 -12.93 -4.95
N GLU A 182 -42.13 -12.02 -4.07
CA GLU A 182 -41.99 -10.56 -4.29
C GLU A 182 -40.57 -10.07 -3.99
N LEU A 183 -39.89 -10.73 -3.06
CA LEU A 183 -38.54 -10.39 -2.59
C LEU A 183 -37.71 -11.68 -2.45
N ALA A 184 -36.40 -11.59 -2.63
CA ALA A 184 -35.47 -12.68 -2.35
C ALA A 184 -34.24 -12.19 -1.59
N PHE A 185 -33.62 -13.07 -0.82
CA PHE A 185 -32.28 -12.83 -0.27
C PHE A 185 -31.31 -13.91 -0.71
N THR A 186 -30.20 -13.50 -1.32
CA THR A 186 -29.10 -14.40 -1.67
C THR A 186 -27.77 -13.64 -1.73
N GLN A 187 -26.70 -14.30 -2.15
CA GLN A 187 -25.40 -13.66 -2.38
C GLN A 187 -25.55 -12.58 -3.47
N ILE A 188 -24.96 -11.41 -3.25
CA ILE A 188 -25.06 -10.27 -4.17
C ILE A 188 -24.63 -10.67 -5.60
N SER A 189 -23.62 -11.51 -5.72
CA SER A 189 -23.14 -11.98 -7.02
C SER A 189 -24.18 -12.75 -7.83
N GLU A 190 -25.03 -13.55 -7.18
CA GLU A 190 -26.12 -14.27 -7.87
C GLU A 190 -27.20 -13.30 -8.39
N ILE A 191 -27.44 -12.21 -7.67
CA ILE A 191 -28.40 -11.16 -8.08
C ILE A 191 -27.87 -10.43 -9.30
N LEU A 192 -26.59 -10.04 -9.26
CA LEU A 192 -25.92 -9.33 -10.38
C LEU A 192 -25.74 -10.20 -11.63
N ASP A 193 -25.76 -11.53 -11.47
CA ASP A 193 -25.72 -12.49 -12.58
C ASP A 193 -27.10 -12.81 -13.16
N THR A 194 -28.18 -12.22 -12.63
CA THR A 194 -29.55 -12.39 -13.10
C THR A 194 -30.08 -11.06 -13.70
N PRO A 195 -30.03 -10.87 -15.03
CA PRO A 195 -30.30 -9.58 -15.67
C PRO A 195 -31.68 -8.94 -15.40
N GLU A 196 -32.69 -9.79 -15.17
CA GLU A 196 -34.09 -9.42 -14.89
C GLU A 196 -34.38 -9.21 -13.40
N ALA A 197 -33.41 -9.51 -12.54
CA ALA A 197 -33.43 -9.16 -11.13
C ALA A 197 -32.75 -7.81 -10.90
N GLN A 198 -33.14 -7.13 -9.83
CA GLN A 198 -32.52 -5.90 -9.38
C GLN A 198 -32.11 -6.03 -7.92
N LEU A 199 -30.85 -5.67 -7.65
CA LEU A 199 -30.32 -5.52 -6.31
C LEU A 199 -30.85 -4.23 -5.68
N LEU A 200 -31.56 -4.35 -4.55
CA LEU A 200 -31.96 -3.20 -3.74
C LEU A 200 -30.79 -2.64 -2.92
N GLY A 201 -29.93 -3.54 -2.45
CA GLY A 201 -28.76 -3.23 -1.63
C GLY A 201 -28.31 -4.44 -0.81
N PRO A 202 -27.15 -4.34 -0.14
CA PRO A 202 -26.76 -5.28 0.91
C PRO A 202 -27.75 -5.22 2.08
N LEU A 203 -27.77 -6.27 2.92
CA LEU A 203 -28.36 -6.15 4.26
C LEU A 203 -27.73 -4.96 5.01
N PRO A 204 -28.50 -4.13 5.72
CA PRO A 204 -28.02 -2.90 6.32
C PRO A 204 -27.28 -3.15 7.64
N GLY A 205 -26.27 -2.32 7.89
CA GLY A 205 -25.51 -2.31 9.14
C GLY A 205 -24.94 -3.66 9.52
N ASP A 206 -25.15 -4.04 10.77
CA ASP A 206 -24.64 -5.27 11.37
C ASP A 206 -25.52 -6.51 11.13
N LEU A 207 -26.57 -6.37 10.32
CA LEU A 207 -27.32 -7.50 9.77
C LEU A 207 -26.57 -8.18 8.63
N GLN A 208 -25.59 -7.50 8.03
CA GLN A 208 -24.73 -8.06 6.99
C GLN A 208 -23.67 -8.99 7.59
N SER A 209 -23.42 -10.09 6.88
CA SER A 209 -22.26 -10.95 7.16
C SER A 209 -21.66 -11.44 5.85
N LEU A 210 -20.34 -11.32 5.73
CA LEU A 210 -19.62 -11.77 4.55
C LEU A 210 -19.40 -13.27 4.59
N SER A 211 -19.86 -13.96 3.55
CA SER A 211 -19.60 -15.38 3.33
C SER A 211 -18.24 -15.54 2.65
N SER A 212 -17.32 -16.32 3.23
CA SER A 212 -15.99 -16.60 2.66
C SER A 212 -16.00 -17.87 1.82
N PHE A 213 -15.41 -17.80 0.62
CA PHE A 213 -15.31 -18.90 -0.34
C PHE A 213 -13.85 -19.19 -0.67
N SER A 214 -13.45 -20.45 -0.51
CA SER A 214 -12.08 -20.92 -0.72
C SER A 214 -12.06 -22.02 -1.78
N ALA A 215 -10.96 -22.08 -2.53
CA ALA A 215 -10.68 -23.17 -3.45
C ALA A 215 -9.57 -24.09 -2.92
N GLY A 216 -9.58 -25.35 -3.34
CA GLY A 216 -8.49 -26.29 -3.11
C GLY A 216 -8.50 -27.41 -4.15
N ALA A 217 -7.35 -28.02 -4.39
CA ALA A 217 -7.16 -29.13 -5.30
C ALA A 217 -7.51 -30.47 -4.62
N ALA A 218 -7.96 -31.45 -5.41
CA ALA A 218 -8.20 -32.81 -4.92
C ALA A 218 -6.91 -33.45 -4.38
N SER A 219 -7.02 -34.30 -3.35
CA SER A 219 -5.85 -34.96 -2.72
C SER A 219 -5.30 -36.15 -3.50
N GLN A 220 -6.17 -36.89 -4.22
CA GLN A 220 -5.78 -38.11 -4.95
C GLN A 220 -5.30 -37.84 -6.38
N ALA A 221 -5.65 -36.68 -6.93
CA ALA A 221 -4.87 -36.14 -8.02
C ALA A 221 -3.56 -35.67 -7.39
N SER A 222 -2.42 -36.28 -7.74
CA SER A 222 -1.14 -35.60 -7.63
C SER A 222 -1.31 -34.28 -8.39
N SER A 223 -1.69 -33.21 -7.67
CA SER A 223 -2.16 -31.91 -8.17
C SER A 223 -1.59 -31.66 -9.55
N SER A 224 -2.38 -31.93 -10.60
CA SER A 224 -1.84 -31.73 -11.95
C SER A 224 -1.36 -30.29 -12.02
N ALA A 225 -0.28 -30.06 -12.75
CA ALA A 225 0.27 -28.71 -12.89
C ALA A 225 -0.85 -27.71 -13.29
N ALA A 226 -1.86 -28.20 -14.03
CA ALA A 226 -3.07 -27.49 -14.39
C ALA A 226 -3.94 -27.06 -13.20
N ALA A 227 -4.20 -27.92 -12.21
CA ALA A 227 -5.01 -27.58 -11.04
C ALA A 227 -4.32 -26.52 -10.17
N ALA A 228 -3.01 -26.67 -9.93
CA ALA A 228 -2.22 -25.67 -9.20
C ALA A 228 -2.19 -24.33 -9.95
N LEU A 229 -2.06 -24.37 -11.28
CA LEU A 229 -2.08 -23.19 -12.13
C LEU A 229 -3.45 -22.51 -12.10
N PHE A 230 -4.54 -23.27 -12.13
CA PHE A 230 -5.89 -22.73 -12.05
C PHE A 230 -6.13 -22.03 -10.71
N LEU A 231 -5.74 -22.66 -9.59
CA LEU A 231 -5.80 -22.03 -8.26
C LEU A 231 -4.98 -20.73 -8.21
N LYS A 232 -3.79 -20.72 -8.81
CA LYS A 232 -2.97 -19.50 -8.94
C LYS A 232 -3.65 -18.44 -9.81
N THR A 233 -4.34 -18.83 -10.89
CA THR A 233 -5.08 -17.92 -11.76
C THR A 233 -6.24 -17.27 -11.02
N LEU A 234 -6.97 -18.02 -10.18
CA LEU A 234 -8.06 -17.49 -9.37
C LEU A 234 -7.62 -16.34 -8.45
N THR A 235 -6.35 -16.29 -8.06
CA THR A 235 -5.83 -15.20 -7.21
C THR A 235 -5.16 -14.06 -7.97
N GLN A 236 -5.02 -14.14 -9.30
CA GLN A 236 -4.37 -13.09 -10.09
C GLN A 236 -5.23 -11.82 -10.20
N PRO A 237 -4.61 -10.63 -10.39
CA PRO A 237 -5.33 -9.37 -10.54
C PRO A 237 -6.41 -9.35 -11.64
N SER A 238 -6.19 -10.07 -12.76
CA SER A 238 -7.18 -10.20 -13.83
C SER A 238 -8.43 -10.93 -13.35
N ALA A 239 -8.28 -12.09 -12.69
CA ALA A 239 -9.38 -12.85 -12.11
C ALA A 239 -10.09 -12.05 -11.00
N GLN A 240 -9.35 -11.34 -10.16
CA GLN A 240 -9.91 -10.46 -9.14
C GLN A 240 -10.74 -9.31 -9.74
N SER A 241 -10.37 -8.80 -10.93
CA SER A 241 -11.13 -7.76 -11.62
C SER A 241 -12.48 -8.28 -12.08
N HIS A 242 -12.52 -9.50 -12.65
CA HIS A 242 -13.78 -10.18 -13.00
C HIS A 242 -14.66 -10.46 -11.77
N MET A 243 -14.04 -10.83 -10.64
CA MET A 243 -14.76 -11.01 -9.37
C MET A 243 -15.42 -9.69 -8.90
N ARG A 244 -14.67 -8.58 -8.89
CA ARG A 244 -15.20 -7.27 -8.51
C ARG A 244 -16.36 -6.83 -9.42
N ALA A 245 -16.25 -7.08 -10.72
CA ALA A 245 -17.31 -6.78 -11.68
C ALA A 245 -18.62 -7.54 -11.39
N LYS A 246 -18.54 -8.69 -10.73
CA LYS A 246 -19.69 -9.51 -10.30
C LYS A 246 -20.08 -9.29 -8.84
N GLY A 247 -19.62 -8.21 -8.21
CA GLY A 247 -19.94 -7.86 -6.82
C GLY A 247 -19.31 -8.76 -5.77
N LEU A 248 -18.31 -9.58 -6.16
CA LEU A 248 -17.51 -10.37 -5.24
C LEU A 248 -16.35 -9.53 -4.69
N ILE A 249 -15.97 -9.82 -3.47
CA ILE A 249 -14.87 -9.17 -2.76
C ILE A 249 -13.68 -10.15 -2.78
N PRO A 250 -12.81 -10.14 -3.81
CA PRO A 250 -11.62 -10.98 -3.78
C PRO A 250 -10.79 -10.65 -2.52
N PRO A 251 -10.02 -11.60 -1.98
CA PRO A 251 -9.05 -11.27 -0.94
C PRO A 251 -8.17 -10.14 -1.48
N ALA A 252 -7.81 -9.21 -0.60
CA ALA A 252 -6.76 -8.25 -0.94
C ALA A 252 -5.59 -9.05 -1.55
N ALA A 253 -5.05 -8.58 -2.69
CA ALA A 253 -3.89 -9.20 -3.33
C ALA A 253 -2.90 -9.61 -2.25
N THR A 254 -2.47 -10.87 -2.26
CA THR A 254 -1.69 -11.49 -1.19
C THR A 254 -0.47 -10.63 -0.85
N GLU A 255 -0.64 -9.78 0.15
CA GLU A 255 0.41 -9.45 1.10
C GLU A 255 0.91 -10.77 1.68
N PRO A 256 2.23 -11.00 1.80
CA PRO A 256 2.74 -12.15 2.51
C PRO A 256 2.10 -12.19 3.90
N THR A 257 1.42 -13.31 4.17
CA THR A 257 0.73 -13.69 5.41
C THR A 257 0.83 -12.69 6.57
N ARG A 258 -0.25 -11.94 6.80
CA ARG A 258 -0.57 -11.43 8.14
C ARG A 258 -0.89 -12.65 9.01
N PRO A 259 -0.09 -12.99 10.05
CA PRO A 259 -0.51 -14.01 11.00
C PRO A 259 -1.84 -13.57 11.60
N ALA A 260 -2.71 -14.55 11.87
CA ALA A 260 -4.02 -14.34 12.45
C ALA A 260 -3.94 -13.30 13.58
N MET A 261 -4.70 -12.22 13.47
CA MET A 261 -5.06 -11.46 14.65
C MET A 261 -5.95 -12.38 15.47
N THR A 262 -5.33 -13.06 16.44
CA THR A 262 -5.92 -13.13 17.77
C THR A 262 -6.44 -11.73 18.11
N SER A 263 -7.54 -11.65 18.89
CA SER A 263 -8.06 -10.38 19.44
C SER A 263 -6.95 -9.38 19.67
N GLU A 264 -7.15 -8.08 19.42
CA GLU A 264 -6.26 -6.99 19.88
C GLU A 264 -5.89 -7.16 21.36
N ALA A 265 -4.96 -8.07 21.62
CA ALA A 265 -4.11 -8.10 22.76
C ALA A 265 -3.14 -7.01 22.36
N THR A 266 -3.33 -5.84 22.94
CA THR A 266 -2.30 -4.82 23.06
C THR A 266 -0.97 -5.55 23.23
N LEU A 267 -0.14 -5.56 22.18
CA LEU A 267 1.23 -6.05 22.28
C LEU A 267 1.82 -5.33 23.48
N LYS A 268 2.32 -6.09 24.46
CA LYS A 268 3.01 -5.48 25.59
C LYS A 268 4.10 -4.58 25.01
N PRO A 269 4.26 -3.34 25.52
CA PRO A 269 5.32 -2.47 25.06
C PRO A 269 6.66 -3.21 25.15
N ASP A 270 7.40 -3.23 24.06
CA ASP A 270 8.72 -3.83 23.96
C ASP A 270 9.75 -2.75 23.61
N PRO A 271 10.39 -2.16 24.64
CA PRO A 271 11.40 -1.12 24.44
C PRO A 271 12.61 -1.57 23.60
N SER A 272 12.88 -2.89 23.50
CA SER A 272 14.02 -3.39 22.72
C SER A 272 13.86 -3.21 21.21
N ARG A 273 12.63 -2.94 20.75
CA ARG A 273 12.29 -2.78 19.33
C ARG A 273 12.36 -1.35 18.83
N ILE A 274 12.54 -0.37 19.70
CA ILE A 274 12.51 1.03 19.30
C ILE A 274 13.64 1.33 18.29
N ALA A 275 13.31 2.10 17.27
CA ALA A 275 14.26 2.56 16.27
C ALA A 275 13.84 3.91 15.74
N LEU A 276 14.82 4.77 15.47
CA LEU A 276 14.63 6.05 14.81
C LEU A 276 15.71 6.19 13.75
N VAL A 277 15.29 6.56 12.54
CA VAL A 277 16.17 6.83 11.41
C VAL A 277 15.91 8.27 10.96
N VAL A 278 16.96 9.00 10.60
CA VAL A 278 16.89 10.38 10.11
C VAL A 278 17.70 10.56 8.83
N HIS A 279 17.33 11.55 8.02
CA HIS A 279 18.18 12.11 6.97
C HIS A 279 18.23 13.64 7.04
N GLY A 280 19.36 14.19 6.62
CA GLY A 280 19.63 15.61 6.44
C GLY A 280 19.84 16.02 4.98
N GLY A 281 19.37 15.18 4.05
CA GLY A 281 19.40 15.46 2.62
C GLY A 281 20.37 14.60 1.81
N SER A 282 20.05 14.42 0.53
CA SER A 282 20.79 13.65 -0.47
C SER A 282 21.29 14.55 -1.60
N GLY A 283 22.51 14.32 -2.12
CA GLY A 283 23.03 15.12 -3.23
C GLY A 283 24.50 14.85 -3.55
N ASN A 284 25.20 15.90 -3.98
CA ASN A 284 26.65 15.89 -4.15
C ASN A 284 27.34 15.98 -2.77
N VAL A 285 27.23 14.90 -1.99
CA VAL A 285 27.85 14.76 -0.66
C VAL A 285 29.04 13.83 -0.83
N THR A 286 30.22 14.41 -1.05
CA THR A 286 31.49 13.69 -1.21
C THR A 286 32.56 14.30 -0.30
N PRO A 287 33.67 13.58 -0.03
CA PRO A 287 34.77 14.16 0.72
C PRO A 287 35.38 15.42 0.07
N ARG A 288 35.19 15.65 -1.24
CA ARG A 288 35.58 16.89 -1.92
C ARG A 288 34.59 18.02 -1.71
N SER A 289 33.29 17.72 -1.72
CA SER A 289 32.23 18.74 -1.62
C SER A 289 31.79 19.02 -0.19
N VAL A 290 32.26 18.27 0.81
CA VAL A 290 31.98 18.55 2.23
C VAL A 290 33.29 18.48 3.00
N PRO A 291 33.90 19.63 3.34
CA PRO A 291 35.13 19.68 4.13
C PRO A 291 34.98 18.94 5.46
N PRO A 292 36.04 18.34 6.02
CA PRO A 292 35.96 17.52 7.24
C PRO A 292 35.28 18.21 8.43
N ALA A 293 35.57 19.50 8.64
CA ALA A 293 34.94 20.28 9.72
C ALA A 293 33.41 20.41 9.53
N MET A 294 32.97 20.64 8.29
CA MET A 294 31.55 20.71 7.95
C MET A 294 30.88 19.33 8.04
N ALA A 295 31.56 18.27 7.60
CA ALA A 295 31.07 16.90 7.73
C ALA A 295 30.83 16.52 9.20
N GLU A 296 31.72 16.95 10.10
CA GLU A 296 31.57 16.77 11.54
C GLU A 296 30.40 17.58 12.11
N GLN A 297 30.18 18.81 11.63
CA GLN A 297 28.99 19.60 12.02
C GLN A 297 27.68 18.92 11.59
N TYR A 298 27.59 18.40 10.36
CA TYR A 298 26.44 17.63 9.90
C TYR A 298 26.21 16.38 10.76
N LYS A 299 27.29 15.68 11.08
CA LYS A 299 27.23 14.51 11.95
C LYS A 299 26.67 14.87 13.33
N GLN A 300 27.18 15.93 13.96
CA GLN A 300 26.68 16.42 15.26
C GLN A 300 25.22 16.87 15.21
N GLY A 301 24.78 17.50 14.11
CA GLY A 301 23.38 17.86 13.88
C GLY A 301 22.47 16.63 13.84
N LEU A 302 22.85 15.60 13.07
CA LEU A 302 22.10 14.34 13.00
C LEU A 302 22.12 13.58 14.33
N GLU A 303 23.23 13.57 15.05
CA GLU A 303 23.31 12.97 16.39
C GLU A 303 22.38 13.66 17.38
N ARG A 304 22.28 15.00 17.35
CA ARG A 304 21.32 15.74 18.19
C ARG A 304 19.88 15.37 17.83
N ALA A 305 19.54 15.28 16.55
CA ALA A 305 18.21 14.89 16.09
C ALA A 305 17.85 13.46 16.53
N LEU A 306 18.78 12.52 16.35
CA LEU A 306 18.62 11.13 16.79
C LEU A 306 18.44 11.03 18.31
N LYS A 307 19.27 11.73 19.09
CA LYS A 307 19.17 11.74 20.57
C LYS A 307 17.83 12.31 21.03
N ALA A 308 17.35 13.40 20.41
CA ALA A 308 16.08 14.03 20.78
C ALA A 308 14.89 13.09 20.53
N GLY A 309 14.79 12.49 19.34
CA GLY A 309 13.72 11.54 19.05
C GLY A 309 13.85 10.23 19.85
N HIS A 310 15.06 9.72 20.05
CA HIS A 310 15.29 8.54 20.88
C HIS A 310 14.88 8.77 22.34
N ALA A 311 15.14 9.95 22.92
CA ALA A 311 14.72 10.27 24.28
C ALA A 311 13.19 10.13 24.45
N VAL A 312 12.41 10.51 23.43
CA VAL A 312 10.95 10.30 23.43
C VAL A 312 10.61 8.81 23.44
N LEU A 313 11.21 8.02 22.54
CA LEU A 313 10.95 6.58 22.45
C LEU A 313 11.36 5.82 23.73
N ALA A 314 12.53 6.15 24.30
CA ALA A 314 13.06 5.55 25.51
C ALA A 314 12.20 5.81 26.74
N GLN A 315 11.44 6.92 26.74
CA GLN A 315 10.46 7.26 27.79
C GLN A 315 9.07 6.65 27.52
N GLY A 316 8.93 5.81 26.49
CA GLY A 316 7.65 5.20 26.11
C GLY A 316 6.73 6.11 25.29
N GLY A 317 7.25 7.21 24.76
CA GLY A 317 6.52 8.11 23.86
C GLY A 317 6.22 7.48 22.50
N SER A 318 5.31 8.09 21.75
CA SER A 318 4.87 7.57 20.45
C SER A 318 5.90 7.79 19.34
N SER A 319 5.84 6.98 18.29
CA SER A 319 6.67 7.14 17.10
C SER A 319 6.45 8.50 16.42
N VAL A 320 5.20 9.01 16.43
CA VAL A 320 4.86 10.33 15.88
C VAL A 320 5.57 11.44 16.67
N ASP A 321 5.57 11.38 18.00
CA ASP A 321 6.22 12.40 18.83
C ASP A 321 7.75 12.37 18.66
N ALA A 322 8.34 11.17 18.51
CA ALA A 322 9.76 11.00 18.25
C ALA A 322 10.18 11.59 16.90
N VAL A 323 9.38 11.38 15.84
CA VAL A 323 9.58 11.99 14.51
C VAL A 323 9.53 13.51 14.61
N VAL A 324 8.53 14.07 15.29
CA VAL A 324 8.42 15.53 15.49
C VAL A 324 9.65 16.06 16.22
N ALA A 325 10.06 15.42 17.33
CA ALA A 325 11.21 15.86 18.12
C ALA A 325 12.51 15.87 17.31
N ALA A 326 12.76 14.83 16.50
CA ALA A 326 13.94 14.74 15.65
C ALA A 326 13.94 15.82 14.55
N ILE A 327 12.81 16.02 13.86
CA ILE A 327 12.72 16.98 12.76
C ILE A 327 12.82 18.42 13.27
N LYS A 328 12.23 18.75 14.43
CA LYS A 328 12.38 20.07 15.05
C LYS A 328 13.84 20.46 15.27
N VAL A 329 14.67 19.52 15.74
CA VAL A 329 16.11 19.78 15.93
C VAL A 329 16.79 20.15 14.61
N MET A 330 16.41 19.51 13.51
CA MET A 330 16.97 19.81 12.19
C MET A 330 16.38 21.08 11.59
N GLU A 331 15.11 21.42 11.85
CA GLU A 331 14.49 22.69 11.44
C GLU A 331 15.08 23.90 12.19
N ASP A 332 15.49 23.73 13.44
CA ASP A 332 16.12 24.79 14.23
C ASP A 332 17.60 25.01 13.89
N ASP A 333 18.20 24.09 13.13
CA ASP A 333 19.61 24.08 12.77
C ASP A 333 19.82 24.67 11.36
N PRO A 334 20.56 25.79 11.23
CA PRO A 334 20.72 26.48 9.95
C PRO A 334 21.49 25.68 8.88
N LEU A 335 22.12 24.56 9.24
CA LEU A 335 22.83 23.70 8.29
C LEU A 335 21.85 22.98 7.34
N PHE A 336 20.70 22.56 7.85
CA PHE A 336 19.77 21.74 7.06
C PHE A 336 18.77 22.59 6.27
N ASN A 337 18.35 22.12 5.09
CA ASN A 337 17.35 22.82 4.27
C ASN A 337 15.93 22.55 4.78
N ALA A 338 15.63 23.02 5.98
CA ALA A 338 14.31 23.04 6.60
C ALA A 338 14.31 24.09 7.71
N GLY A 339 13.14 24.68 7.99
CA GLY A 339 13.02 25.74 9.01
C GLY A 339 14.08 26.83 8.81
N LYS A 340 14.87 27.09 9.86
CA LYS A 340 15.88 28.15 9.93
C LYS A 340 16.89 28.14 8.78
N GLY A 341 17.24 26.96 8.27
CA GLY A 341 18.24 26.80 7.19
C GLY A 341 17.65 26.70 5.79
N ALA A 342 16.37 27.02 5.62
CA ALA A 342 15.66 26.88 4.34
C ALA A 342 16.27 27.70 3.20
N VAL A 343 16.21 27.14 2.00
CA VAL A 343 16.56 27.82 0.76
C VAL A 343 15.55 28.91 0.39
N PHE A 344 15.95 29.78 -0.55
CA PHE A 344 15.13 30.88 -1.03
C PHE A 344 14.46 30.58 -2.38
N THR A 345 13.24 31.09 -2.54
CA THR A 345 12.54 31.20 -3.82
C THR A 345 13.25 32.18 -4.76
N ALA A 346 12.84 32.20 -6.03
CA ALA A 346 13.30 33.15 -7.03
C ALA A 346 13.06 34.62 -6.64
N GLU A 347 12.12 34.89 -5.74
CA GLU A 347 11.81 36.22 -5.21
C GLU A 347 12.65 36.60 -3.97
N GLY A 348 13.47 35.68 -3.47
CA GLY A 348 14.26 35.90 -2.25
C GLY A 348 13.45 35.76 -0.96
N ARG A 349 12.43 34.89 -0.96
CA ARG A 349 11.63 34.55 0.24
C ARG A 349 11.83 33.09 0.62
N ASN A 350 11.62 32.73 1.89
CA ASN A 350 11.58 31.34 2.33
C ASN A 350 10.13 30.85 2.32
N GLU A 351 9.87 29.70 1.69
CA GLU A 351 8.58 29.02 1.66
C GLU A 351 8.80 27.58 2.08
N LEU A 352 8.14 27.15 3.15
CA LEU A 352 8.44 25.88 3.82
C LEU A 352 7.30 24.88 3.66
N ASP A 353 7.67 23.61 3.52
CA ASP A 353 6.74 22.50 3.38
C ASP A 353 7.06 21.40 4.40
N ALA A 354 6.04 20.75 4.98
CA ALA A 354 6.23 19.58 5.83
C ALA A 354 5.01 18.67 5.85
N ALA A 355 5.23 17.37 6.10
CA ALA A 355 4.18 16.40 6.38
C ALA A 355 4.56 15.45 7.51
N ILE A 356 3.54 14.86 8.13
CA ILE A 356 3.65 13.78 9.11
C ILE A 356 2.53 12.77 8.93
N MET A 357 2.81 11.49 9.18
CA MET A 357 1.84 10.41 9.07
C MET A 357 1.99 9.39 10.21
N ASP A 358 0.88 9.03 10.84
CA ASP A 358 0.77 7.95 11.83
C ASP A 358 0.44 6.63 11.13
N GLY A 359 1.38 5.69 11.14
CA GLY A 359 1.23 4.38 10.52
C GLY A 359 0.21 3.46 11.20
N ARG A 360 -0.18 3.75 12.46
CA ARG A 360 -1.21 2.98 13.17
C ARG A 360 -2.60 3.29 12.64
N THR A 361 -2.91 4.58 12.50
CA THR A 361 -4.27 5.05 12.20
C THR A 361 -4.45 5.46 10.74
N GLY A 362 -3.35 5.68 10.01
CA GLY A 362 -3.36 6.27 8.68
C GLY A 362 -3.66 7.77 8.68
N LYS A 363 -3.81 8.40 9.86
CA LYS A 363 -3.94 9.86 9.95
C LYS A 363 -2.67 10.53 9.45
N ALA A 364 -2.86 11.64 8.76
CA ALA A 364 -1.77 12.43 8.23
C ALA A 364 -2.10 13.93 8.33
N GLY A 365 -1.06 14.75 8.39
CA GLY A 365 -1.18 16.19 8.34
C GLY A 365 0.00 16.79 7.58
N ALA A 366 -0.27 17.87 6.86
CA ALA A 366 0.70 18.53 5.99
C ALA A 366 0.44 20.03 5.90
N VAL A 367 1.52 20.78 5.71
CA VAL A 367 1.48 22.19 5.35
C VAL A 367 2.43 22.44 4.18
N ALA A 368 2.07 23.37 3.31
CA ALA A 368 2.92 23.78 2.20
C ALA A 368 2.93 25.30 2.01
N GLY A 369 4.08 25.85 1.64
CA GLY A 369 4.27 27.28 1.41
C GLY A 369 4.04 28.15 2.65
N VAL A 370 4.29 27.64 3.86
CA VAL A 370 4.24 28.45 5.08
C VAL A 370 5.47 29.33 5.19
N THR A 371 5.30 30.52 5.76
CA THR A 371 6.34 31.57 5.73
C THR A 371 6.68 32.14 7.11
N THR A 372 5.90 31.78 8.14
CA THR A 372 6.06 32.36 9.49
C THR A 372 6.08 31.32 10.61
N VAL A 373 5.70 30.07 10.34
CA VAL A 373 5.75 29.02 11.37
C VAL A 373 7.18 28.52 11.55
N LYS A 374 7.75 28.71 12.74
CA LYS A 374 9.16 28.37 13.03
C LYS A 374 9.52 26.92 12.69
N ASN A 375 8.63 26.00 13.06
CA ASN A 375 8.80 24.56 12.86
C ASN A 375 7.63 23.99 12.04
N PRO A 376 7.72 23.96 10.69
CA PRO A 376 6.67 23.45 9.81
C PRO A 376 6.14 22.05 10.19
N ILE A 377 6.99 21.15 10.70
CA ILE A 377 6.53 19.82 11.15
C ILE A 377 5.50 19.89 12.28
N THR A 378 5.56 20.91 13.13
CA THR A 378 4.57 21.11 14.21
C THR A 378 3.24 21.61 13.68
N ALA A 379 3.24 22.40 12.60
CA ALA A 379 2.01 22.78 11.90
C ALA A 379 1.39 21.59 11.18
N ALA A 380 2.20 20.77 10.50
CA ALA A 380 1.74 19.51 9.91
C ALA A 380 1.08 18.60 10.97
N ARG A 381 1.71 18.47 12.15
CA ARG A 381 1.12 17.72 13.28
C ARG A 381 -0.19 18.35 13.77
N ALA A 382 -0.26 19.66 13.89
CA ALA A 382 -1.48 20.34 14.29
C ALA A 382 -2.63 20.16 13.28
N VAL A 383 -2.34 20.16 11.97
CA VAL A 383 -3.33 19.83 10.93
C VAL A 383 -3.90 18.43 11.15
N MET A 384 -3.03 17.44 11.38
CA MET A 384 -3.42 16.04 11.63
C MET A 384 -4.32 15.87 12.86
N ASP A 385 -3.97 16.53 13.96
CA ASP A 385 -4.60 16.30 15.26
C ASP A 385 -5.84 17.17 15.49
N ARG A 386 -5.87 18.38 14.93
CA ARG A 386 -6.82 19.44 15.31
C ARG A 386 -7.78 19.82 14.19
N THR A 387 -7.71 19.15 13.04
CA THR A 387 -8.62 19.39 11.91
C THR A 387 -9.18 18.07 11.37
N ARG A 388 -10.18 18.17 10.49
CA ARG A 388 -10.66 17.04 9.67
C ARG A 388 -9.91 16.92 8.34
N HIS A 389 -8.94 17.78 8.10
CA HIS A 389 -8.23 17.93 6.84
C HIS A 389 -6.85 17.28 6.94
N VAL A 390 -6.27 16.94 5.79
CA VAL A 390 -4.92 16.38 5.71
C VAL A 390 -3.89 17.44 5.35
N MET A 391 -4.24 18.45 4.56
CA MET A 391 -3.27 19.43 4.05
C MET A 391 -3.86 20.84 4.03
N LEU A 392 -3.08 21.81 4.52
CA LEU A 392 -3.33 23.25 4.35
C LEU A 392 -2.16 23.89 3.61
N SER A 393 -2.36 25.05 2.98
CA SER A 393 -1.28 25.73 2.26
C SER A 393 -1.31 27.26 2.36
N GLY A 394 -0.15 27.85 2.14
CA GLY A 394 0.08 29.29 2.06
C GLY A 394 -0.36 30.04 3.31
N VAL A 395 -0.90 31.24 3.09
CA VAL A 395 -1.36 32.14 4.17
C VAL A 395 -2.43 31.53 5.07
N GLY A 396 -3.25 30.60 4.56
CA GLY A 396 -4.25 29.90 5.36
C GLY A 396 -3.61 28.93 6.36
N ALA A 397 -2.50 28.29 5.99
CA ALA A 397 -1.74 27.44 6.89
C ALA A 397 -0.98 28.25 7.96
N ASP A 398 -0.41 29.41 7.60
CA ASP A 398 0.20 30.34 8.56
C ASP A 398 -0.85 30.87 9.57
N ALA A 399 -2.04 31.28 9.09
CA ALA A 399 -3.13 31.75 9.95
C ALA A 399 -3.61 30.65 10.91
N PHE A 400 -3.82 29.43 10.41
CA PHE A 400 -4.17 28.28 11.23
C PHE A 400 -3.11 28.02 12.31
N ALA A 401 -1.82 28.05 11.95
CA ALA A 401 -0.74 27.83 12.92
C ALA A 401 -0.76 28.87 14.04
N ALA A 402 -1.04 30.15 13.73
CA ALA A 402 -1.20 31.21 14.71
C ALA A 402 -2.41 30.96 15.63
N GLU A 403 -3.57 30.57 15.08
CA GLU A 403 -4.77 30.20 15.85
C GLU A 403 -4.51 29.02 16.79
N GLN A 404 -3.70 28.06 16.34
CA GLN A 404 -3.27 26.90 17.12
C GLN A 404 -2.20 27.23 18.18
N LYS A 405 -1.80 28.49 18.30
CA LYS A 405 -0.79 29.01 19.23
C LYS A 405 0.58 28.33 19.05
N LEU A 406 0.93 28.01 17.81
CA LEU A 406 2.28 27.57 17.46
C LEU A 406 3.25 28.75 17.50
N GLU A 407 4.56 28.47 17.56
CA GLU A 407 5.58 29.53 17.57
C GLU A 407 5.68 30.18 16.18
N ILE A 408 5.20 31.42 16.10
CA ILE A 408 5.27 32.25 14.90
C ILE A 408 6.48 33.17 14.99
N VAL A 409 7.29 33.20 13.94
CA VAL A 409 8.52 33.99 13.84
C VAL A 409 8.44 34.93 12.63
N PRO A 410 9.14 36.08 12.67
CA PRO A 410 9.28 36.91 11.48
C PRO A 410 10.03 36.13 10.38
N PRO A 411 9.74 36.36 9.08
CA PRO A 411 10.41 35.67 7.98
C PRO A 411 11.96 35.78 8.01
N SER A 412 12.50 36.83 8.62
CA SER A 412 13.95 37.01 8.82
C SER A 412 14.61 35.92 9.66
N TYR A 413 13.83 35.15 10.45
CA TYR A 413 14.33 34.00 11.19
C TYR A 413 14.91 32.91 10.26
N PHE A 414 14.29 32.69 9.10
CA PHE A 414 14.70 31.68 8.11
C PHE A 414 15.86 32.14 7.21
N HIS A 415 16.21 33.42 7.29
CA HIS A 415 17.26 33.98 6.47
C HIS A 415 18.64 33.63 7.02
N THR A 416 19.46 32.93 6.22
CA THR A 416 20.89 32.75 6.52
C THR A 416 21.75 33.34 5.41
N PRO A 417 22.89 33.98 5.72
CA PRO A 417 23.81 34.52 4.71
C PRO A 417 24.21 33.47 3.68
N HIS A 418 24.50 32.25 4.14
CA HIS A 418 24.90 31.14 3.30
C HIS A 418 23.85 30.77 2.22
N ARG A 419 22.57 30.64 2.60
CA ARG A 419 21.49 30.35 1.65
C ARG A 419 21.20 31.52 0.72
N TRP A 420 21.40 32.75 1.19
CA TRP A 420 21.23 33.94 0.37
C TRP A 420 22.27 34.00 -0.76
N GLU A 421 23.54 33.70 -0.45
CA GLU A 421 24.61 33.58 -1.44
C GLU A 421 24.37 32.46 -2.46
N GLN A 422 23.73 31.35 -2.04
CA GLN A 422 23.29 30.31 -2.99
C GLN A 422 22.26 30.85 -3.98
N LEU A 423 21.27 31.64 -3.53
CA LEU A 423 20.31 32.27 -4.43
C LEU A 423 20.97 33.24 -5.41
N GLN A 424 21.89 34.10 -4.95
CA GLN A 424 22.56 35.06 -5.83
C GLN A 424 23.30 34.34 -6.98
N ARG A 425 24.05 33.29 -6.67
CA ARG A 425 24.73 32.45 -7.67
C ARG A 425 23.76 31.74 -8.62
N ALA A 426 22.63 31.23 -8.11
CA ALA A 426 21.61 30.59 -8.94
C ALA A 426 20.97 31.59 -9.94
N ARG A 427 20.79 32.85 -9.52
CA ARG A 427 20.27 33.94 -10.37
C ARG A 427 21.27 34.33 -11.47
N GLU A 428 22.56 34.46 -11.13
CA GLU A 428 23.62 34.78 -12.11
C GLU A 428 23.73 33.74 -13.23
N THR A 429 23.51 32.46 -12.89
CA THR A 429 23.60 31.35 -13.85
C THR A 429 22.29 31.05 -14.59
N GLY A 430 21.19 31.72 -14.24
CA GLY A 430 19.87 31.54 -14.86
C GLY A 430 19.27 30.13 -14.69
N ARG A 431 19.74 29.34 -13.72
CA ARG A 431 19.33 27.94 -13.53
C ARG A 431 18.42 27.78 -12.32
N LEU A 432 17.36 26.97 -12.47
CA LEU A 432 16.75 26.30 -11.32
C LEU A 432 17.78 25.31 -10.81
N GLN A 433 18.33 25.55 -9.61
CA GLN A 433 19.42 24.75 -9.08
C GLN A 433 18.84 23.70 -8.14
N LEU A 434 18.81 22.46 -8.61
CA LEU A 434 18.42 21.33 -7.80
C LEU A 434 19.48 21.08 -6.72
N ASP A 435 19.05 20.78 -5.49
CA ASP A 435 19.92 20.44 -4.35
C ASP A 435 20.65 19.08 -4.51
N HIS A 436 20.72 18.50 -5.71
CA HIS A 436 21.39 17.22 -5.97
C HIS A 436 22.07 17.08 -7.35
N ASP A 437 22.12 18.11 -8.20
CA ASP A 437 22.82 17.97 -9.50
C ASP A 437 24.34 17.99 -9.35
N GLY A 438 24.97 16.82 -9.48
CA GLY A 438 26.42 16.65 -9.59
C GLY A 438 26.88 16.38 -11.02
N THR A 439 26.78 17.35 -11.94
CA THR A 439 27.50 17.27 -13.22
C THR A 439 27.99 18.65 -13.69
N PRO A 440 29.30 18.88 -13.83
CA PRO A 440 29.81 19.97 -14.65
C PRO A 440 29.68 19.54 -16.12
N ARG A 441 28.63 19.97 -16.83
CA ARG A 441 28.75 20.02 -18.31
C ARG A 441 29.79 21.09 -18.61
N ARG A 442 30.94 20.67 -19.14
CA ARG A 442 31.94 21.53 -19.80
C ARG A 442 31.21 22.52 -20.71
N SER A 443 31.04 23.76 -20.28
CA SER A 443 30.88 24.88 -21.19
C SER A 443 32.29 25.27 -21.63
N SER A 444 32.55 25.14 -22.92
CA SER A 444 33.73 25.66 -23.60
C SER A 444 33.69 27.19 -23.57
N ALA A 445 34.06 27.78 -22.45
CA ALA A 445 34.50 29.17 -22.30
C ALA A 445 35.13 29.29 -20.91
N ALA A 446 36.45 29.19 -20.83
CA ALA A 446 37.19 29.52 -19.62
C ALA A 446 37.09 31.04 -19.38
N PRO A 447 37.08 31.46 -18.11
CA PRO A 447 38.20 32.27 -17.66
C PRO A 447 38.95 31.57 -16.54
N ASP A 448 40.26 31.67 -16.70
CA ASP A 448 41.32 31.36 -15.77
C ASP A 448 41.12 32.19 -14.48
N SER A 449 40.73 31.54 -13.38
CA SER A 449 40.84 32.13 -12.04
C SER A 449 41.29 31.06 -11.06
N THR A 450 42.43 31.32 -10.44
CA THR A 450 43.21 30.46 -9.55
C THR A 450 42.68 30.44 -8.12
N GLU A 451 41.37 30.35 -7.92
CA GLU A 451 40.75 30.33 -6.58
C GLU A 451 40.16 28.93 -6.26
N PRO A 452 40.68 28.18 -5.27
CA PRO A 452 40.37 26.75 -5.07
C PRO A 452 38.96 26.38 -4.54
N TRP A 453 37.98 27.29 -4.50
CA TRP A 453 36.75 27.12 -3.70
C TRP A 453 35.42 27.25 -4.46
N GLN A 454 35.27 26.60 -5.62
CA GLN A 454 33.99 26.61 -6.35
C GLN A 454 33.57 25.21 -6.82
N ILE A 455 32.99 24.44 -5.91
CA ILE A 455 32.18 23.25 -6.24
C ILE A 455 30.86 23.43 -5.51
N ASP A 456 29.74 23.32 -6.21
CA ASP A 456 28.35 23.51 -5.77
C ASP A 456 27.95 22.59 -4.58
N HIS A 457 27.84 23.14 -3.35
CA HIS A 457 27.51 22.41 -2.11
C HIS A 457 26.00 22.41 -1.89
N LYS A 458 25.37 21.23 -1.86
CA LYS A 458 23.92 21.08 -1.89
C LYS A 458 23.41 20.33 -0.66
N TYR A 459 22.39 20.89 -0.01
CA TYR A 459 21.93 20.46 1.30
C TYR A 459 20.43 20.24 1.21
N GLY A 460 20.01 18.98 1.28
CA GLY A 460 18.64 18.58 0.95
C GLY A 460 17.66 18.62 2.13
N THR A 461 16.42 18.30 1.80
CA THR A 461 15.28 18.03 2.69
C THR A 461 15.67 17.16 3.89
N VAL A 462 15.03 17.43 5.04
CA VAL A 462 15.20 16.64 6.27
C VAL A 462 14.01 15.72 6.50
N GLY A 463 14.23 14.64 7.25
CA GLY A 463 13.13 13.76 7.61
C GLY A 463 13.50 12.69 8.59
N ALA A 464 12.48 12.05 9.15
CA ALA A 464 12.62 11.02 10.17
C ALA A 464 11.55 9.94 10.03
N VAL A 465 11.91 8.70 10.36
CA VAL A 465 10.99 7.57 10.52
C VAL A 465 11.27 6.86 11.83
N ALA A 466 10.22 6.46 12.55
CA ALA A 466 10.35 5.86 13.88
C ALA A 466 9.46 4.63 14.07
N LEU A 467 9.93 3.70 14.91
CA LEU A 467 9.22 2.55 15.44
C LEU A 467 9.19 2.67 16.96
N ASP A 468 8.00 2.72 17.56
CA ASP A 468 7.83 2.79 19.01
C ASP A 468 7.74 1.41 19.69
N ALA A 469 7.75 1.41 21.02
CA ALA A 469 7.70 0.19 21.83
C ALA A 469 6.38 -0.60 21.63
N HIS A 470 5.32 0.04 21.13
CA HIS A 470 4.06 -0.62 20.81
C HIS A 470 4.05 -1.21 19.38
N GLY A 471 5.15 -1.04 18.64
CA GLY A 471 5.28 -1.49 17.27
C GLY A 471 4.55 -0.61 16.25
N ASN A 472 4.33 0.67 16.56
CA ASN A 472 3.77 1.64 15.63
C ASN A 472 4.86 2.40 14.88
N LEU A 473 4.60 2.60 13.59
CA LEU A 473 5.46 3.36 12.69
C LEU A 473 4.94 4.79 12.53
N ALA A 474 5.86 5.74 12.35
CA ALA A 474 5.54 7.08 11.91
C ALA A 474 6.62 7.60 10.94
N ALA A 475 6.23 8.53 10.08
CA ALA A 475 7.14 9.21 9.15
C ALA A 475 6.84 10.71 9.13
N GLY A 476 7.88 11.51 8.94
CA GLY A 476 7.75 12.94 8.71
C GLY A 476 8.90 13.47 7.86
N THR A 477 8.61 14.53 7.10
CA THR A 477 9.55 15.17 6.18
C THR A 477 9.32 16.68 6.21
N SER A 478 10.39 17.48 6.16
CA SER A 478 10.33 18.96 6.18
C SER A 478 11.40 19.55 5.25
N THR A 479 11.06 20.63 4.54
CA THR A 479 11.95 21.24 3.54
C THR A 479 11.72 22.73 3.32
N GLY A 480 12.77 23.44 2.89
CA GLY A 480 12.65 24.74 2.22
C GLY A 480 12.37 24.65 0.71
N GLY A 481 12.40 23.45 0.13
CA GLY A 481 12.26 23.21 -1.30
C GLY A 481 13.59 23.34 -2.03
N LEU A 482 13.57 23.93 -3.23
CA LEU A 482 14.76 24.10 -4.08
C LEU A 482 15.22 25.55 -4.10
N THR A 483 16.53 25.76 -4.16
CA THR A 483 17.09 27.10 -4.38
C THR A 483 16.58 27.66 -5.72
N ASN A 484 16.15 28.93 -5.71
CA ASN A 484 15.60 29.61 -6.89
C ASN A 484 14.30 28.97 -7.42
N LYS A 485 13.54 28.25 -6.58
CA LYS A 485 12.23 27.72 -6.96
C LYS A 485 11.27 28.86 -7.33
N LEU A 486 10.38 28.61 -8.28
CA LEU A 486 9.26 29.52 -8.55
C LEU A 486 8.39 29.65 -7.30
N TYR A 487 7.82 30.84 -7.10
CA TYR A 487 6.88 31.13 -6.04
C TYR A 487 5.74 30.10 -6.02
N GLY A 488 5.38 29.60 -4.84
CA GLY A 488 4.32 28.60 -4.69
C GLY A 488 4.63 27.21 -5.25
N ARG A 489 5.88 26.93 -5.67
CA ARG A 489 6.29 25.56 -6.04
C ARG A 489 6.26 24.68 -4.79
N ILE A 490 5.47 23.61 -4.87
CA ILE A 490 5.36 22.58 -3.84
C ILE A 490 6.09 21.32 -4.31
N GLY A 491 6.96 20.78 -3.44
CA GLY A 491 7.71 19.54 -3.70
C GLY A 491 6.98 18.28 -3.23
N ASP A 492 7.72 17.18 -3.10
CA ASP A 492 7.24 15.89 -2.61
C ASP A 492 7.00 15.85 -1.11
N SER A 493 7.76 16.63 -0.34
CA SER A 493 7.80 16.55 1.13
C SER A 493 6.43 16.71 1.83
N PRO A 494 5.52 17.63 1.43
CA PRO A 494 4.21 17.72 2.06
C PRO A 494 3.17 16.77 1.44
N ILE A 495 3.54 15.99 0.41
CA ILE A 495 2.62 15.14 -0.34
C ILE A 495 2.69 13.70 0.21
N ILE A 496 1.63 13.31 0.92
CA ILE A 496 1.51 11.96 1.47
C ILE A 496 1.57 10.92 0.36
N GLY A 497 2.47 9.96 0.50
CA GLY A 497 2.78 8.92 -0.48
C GLY A 497 3.88 9.29 -1.47
N ALA A 498 4.25 10.56 -1.62
CA ALA A 498 5.42 10.94 -2.42
C ALA A 498 6.66 11.06 -1.54
N GLY A 499 6.72 12.09 -0.68
CA GLY A 499 7.86 12.36 0.19
C GLY A 499 7.74 11.72 1.58
N THR A 500 6.51 11.55 2.08
CA THR A 500 6.24 11.02 3.42
C THR A 500 5.17 9.93 3.36
N TYR A 501 5.43 8.77 3.98
CA TYR A 501 4.42 7.73 4.13
C TYR A 501 4.68 6.87 5.37
N ALA A 502 3.63 6.46 6.09
CA ALA A 502 3.75 5.45 7.14
C ALA A 502 2.55 4.51 7.15
N GLY A 503 2.82 3.22 7.32
CA GLY A 503 1.79 2.20 7.53
C GLY A 503 2.30 1.04 8.37
N ASN A 504 1.62 0.70 9.47
CA ASN A 504 1.98 -0.42 10.35
C ASN A 504 1.92 -1.79 9.67
N SER A 505 1.26 -1.91 8.51
CA SER A 505 1.28 -3.15 7.74
C SER A 505 2.57 -3.33 6.93
N THR A 506 3.32 -2.25 6.70
CA THR A 506 4.49 -2.26 5.82
C THR A 506 5.67 -1.48 6.40
N VAL A 507 5.73 -0.18 6.14
CA VAL A 507 6.94 0.64 6.25
C VAL A 507 6.60 2.10 6.55
N ALA A 508 7.51 2.78 7.24
CA ALA A 508 7.60 4.23 7.28
C ALA A 508 8.74 4.71 6.37
N VAL A 509 8.47 5.70 5.53
CA VAL A 509 9.39 6.24 4.53
C VAL A 509 9.41 7.77 4.59
N SER A 510 10.61 8.34 4.57
CA SER A 510 10.86 9.76 4.31
C SER A 510 11.86 9.93 3.17
N ALA A 511 11.60 10.87 2.28
CA ALA A 511 12.36 11.08 1.06
C ALA A 511 13.10 12.42 1.01
N THR A 512 14.11 12.48 0.13
CA THR A 512 14.87 13.69 -0.22
C THR A 512 15.32 13.58 -1.67
N GLY A 513 15.21 14.67 -2.44
CA GLY A 513 15.73 14.70 -3.82
C GLY A 513 14.95 15.62 -4.76
N THR A 514 14.87 15.23 -6.03
CA THR A 514 14.10 15.94 -7.07
C THR A 514 12.59 15.72 -6.87
N GLY A 515 11.95 16.59 -6.07
CA GLY A 515 10.55 16.37 -5.67
C GLY A 515 9.57 16.06 -6.81
N GLU A 516 9.76 16.63 -8.00
CA GLU A 516 8.94 16.35 -9.18
C GLU A 516 8.93 14.86 -9.56
N PHE A 517 10.06 14.16 -9.46
CA PHE A 517 10.14 12.73 -9.76
C PHE A 517 9.58 11.88 -8.63
N PHE A 518 9.80 12.28 -7.38
CA PHE A 518 9.21 11.60 -6.22
C PHE A 518 7.68 11.68 -6.23
N MET A 519 7.10 12.80 -6.66
CA MET A 519 5.66 12.95 -6.86
C MET A 519 5.14 12.10 -8.01
N ARG A 520 5.78 12.17 -9.19
CA ARG A 520 5.37 11.39 -10.37
C ARG A 520 5.47 9.88 -10.17
N GLY A 521 6.48 9.44 -9.43
CA GLY A 521 6.70 8.03 -9.10
C GLY A 521 5.98 7.57 -7.83
N VAL A 522 5.38 8.49 -7.07
CA VAL A 522 4.71 8.21 -5.79
C VAL A 522 5.62 7.39 -4.85
N VAL A 523 6.91 7.74 -4.79
CA VAL A 523 8.01 6.87 -4.35
C VAL A 523 7.80 6.29 -2.95
N ALA A 524 7.42 7.11 -1.97
CA ALA A 524 7.22 6.62 -0.59
C ALA A 524 6.11 5.56 -0.51
N TYR A 525 4.99 5.75 -1.23
CA TYR A 525 3.91 4.78 -1.28
C TYR A 525 4.23 3.61 -2.22
N ASP A 526 5.00 3.80 -3.29
CA ASP A 526 5.44 2.72 -4.17
C ASP A 526 6.29 1.68 -3.39
N ILE A 527 7.18 2.13 -2.50
CA ILE A 527 7.91 1.23 -1.59
C ILE A 527 6.95 0.44 -0.71
N ALA A 528 6.00 1.12 -0.07
CA ALA A 528 4.98 0.46 0.75
C ALA A 528 4.12 -0.51 -0.08
N ALA A 529 3.72 -0.12 -1.29
CA ALA A 529 2.90 -0.90 -2.22
C ALA A 529 3.65 -2.14 -2.71
N ARG A 530 4.97 -2.08 -2.92
CA ARG A 530 5.78 -3.24 -3.31
C ARG A 530 5.95 -4.23 -2.17
N MET A 531 6.20 -3.74 -0.95
CA MET A 531 6.21 -4.61 0.23
C MET A 531 4.84 -5.26 0.43
N LYS A 532 3.79 -4.45 0.27
CA LYS A 532 2.40 -4.86 0.38
C LYS A 532 2.03 -5.88 -0.70
N TYR A 533 1.87 -5.44 -1.94
CA TYR A 533 1.27 -6.24 -3.01
C TYR A 533 2.22 -7.28 -3.62
N ALA A 534 3.54 -7.07 -3.55
CA ALA A 534 4.52 -7.99 -4.14
C ALA A 534 5.35 -8.76 -3.09
N GLY A 535 5.13 -8.51 -1.79
CA GLY A 535 5.83 -9.20 -0.71
C GLY A 535 7.34 -8.98 -0.67
N LEU A 536 7.82 -7.90 -1.27
CA LEU A 536 9.25 -7.58 -1.27
C LEU A 536 9.73 -7.18 0.13
N SER A 537 10.99 -7.49 0.44
CA SER A 537 11.64 -6.92 1.62
C SER A 537 11.78 -5.40 1.51
N VAL A 538 11.99 -4.71 2.63
CA VAL A 538 12.21 -3.25 2.62
C VAL A 538 13.40 -2.86 1.75
N ALA A 539 14.46 -3.66 1.73
CA ALA A 539 15.64 -3.40 0.91
C ALA A 539 15.32 -3.50 -0.59
N GLU A 540 14.68 -4.59 -1.01
CA GLU A 540 14.30 -4.81 -2.42
C GLU A 540 13.29 -3.77 -2.90
N ALA A 541 12.31 -3.42 -2.06
CA ALA A 541 11.29 -2.42 -2.39
C ALA A 541 11.92 -1.04 -2.61
N VAL A 542 12.83 -0.62 -1.72
CA VAL A 542 13.58 0.64 -1.86
C VAL A 542 14.45 0.63 -3.11
N ASP A 543 15.28 -0.40 -3.30
CA ASP A 543 16.22 -0.44 -4.43
C ASP A 543 15.48 -0.45 -5.78
N ARG A 544 14.33 -1.14 -5.84
CA ARG A 544 13.51 -1.19 -7.03
C ARG A 544 12.81 0.14 -7.30
N SER A 545 12.23 0.78 -6.28
CA SER A 545 11.58 2.08 -6.42
C SER A 545 12.58 3.17 -6.84
N LEU A 546 13.75 3.25 -6.20
CA LEU A 546 14.79 4.21 -6.58
C LEU A 546 15.27 4.01 -8.02
N ARG A 547 15.42 2.77 -8.48
CA ARG A 547 15.82 2.50 -9.87
C ARG A 547 14.72 2.91 -10.86
N GLU A 548 13.52 2.36 -10.71
CA GLU A 548 12.44 2.48 -11.71
C GLU A 548 11.80 3.87 -11.69
N ALA A 549 11.55 4.44 -10.52
CA ALA A 549 10.87 5.72 -10.37
C ALA A 549 11.80 6.94 -10.46
N LEU A 550 13.08 6.78 -10.13
CA LEU A 550 14.06 7.88 -10.17
C LEU A 550 15.13 7.67 -11.23
N THR A 551 16.02 6.69 -11.07
CA THR A 551 17.22 6.56 -11.93
C THR A 551 16.86 6.44 -13.42
N GLU A 552 15.92 5.58 -13.78
CA GLU A 552 15.46 5.39 -15.17
C GLU A 552 14.76 6.63 -15.73
N GLN A 553 14.18 7.44 -14.84
CA GLN A 553 13.53 8.71 -15.18
C GLN A 553 14.51 9.90 -15.10
N GLN A 554 15.79 9.66 -14.80
CA GLN A 554 16.81 10.69 -14.57
C GLN A 554 16.55 11.57 -13.32
N GLY A 555 15.67 11.13 -12.42
CA GLY A 555 15.51 11.72 -11.09
C GLY A 555 16.64 11.32 -10.15
N ARG A 556 16.97 12.21 -9.21
CA ARG A 556 18.03 11.97 -8.21
C ARG A 556 17.52 12.19 -6.79
N GLY A 557 17.95 11.35 -5.86
CA GLY A 557 17.60 11.48 -4.46
C GLY A 557 17.88 10.22 -3.63
N GLY A 558 17.21 10.15 -2.49
CA GLY A 558 17.24 9.01 -1.59
C GLY A 558 16.04 8.96 -0.64
N VAL A 559 15.98 7.87 0.11
CA VAL A 559 14.95 7.60 1.11
C VAL A 559 15.57 6.95 2.33
N ILE A 560 14.98 7.19 3.50
CA ILE A 560 15.10 6.32 4.67
C ILE A 560 13.80 5.54 4.81
N ALA A 561 13.92 4.25 5.09
CA ALA A 561 12.79 3.35 5.24
C ALA A 561 12.99 2.46 6.48
N LEU A 562 11.93 2.30 7.27
CA LEU A 562 11.89 1.49 8.49
C LEU A 562 10.66 0.57 8.47
N SER A 563 10.87 -0.74 8.44
CA SER A 563 9.79 -1.73 8.50
C SER A 563 9.30 -1.94 9.93
N ARG A 564 8.09 -2.51 10.10
CA ARG A 564 7.57 -2.85 11.44
C ARG A 564 8.39 -3.95 12.13
N ALA A 565 9.14 -4.75 11.37
CA ALA A 565 10.10 -5.71 11.91
C ALA A 565 11.36 -5.03 12.46
N GLY A 566 11.52 -3.72 12.28
CA GLY A 566 12.69 -2.96 12.72
C GLY A 566 13.82 -2.95 11.70
N GLU A 567 13.60 -3.45 10.48
CA GLU A 567 14.59 -3.43 9.40
C GLU A 567 14.72 -2.03 8.83
N VAL A 568 15.96 -1.60 8.59
CA VAL A 568 16.27 -0.25 8.11
C VAL A 568 16.95 -0.34 6.75
N LYS A 569 16.50 0.49 5.81
CA LYS A 569 17.20 0.75 4.55
C LYS A 569 17.31 2.25 4.35
N MET A 570 18.52 2.72 4.02
CA MET A 570 18.79 4.12 3.70
C MET A 570 19.40 4.18 2.29
N GLY A 571 18.56 4.11 1.27
CA GLY A 571 18.96 4.00 -0.14
C GLY A 571 18.99 5.36 -0.84
N PHE A 572 19.92 5.56 -1.76
CA PHE A 572 20.04 6.78 -2.56
C PHE A 572 20.76 6.49 -3.88
N ASN A 573 20.48 7.28 -4.93
CA ASN A 573 21.16 7.23 -6.23
C ASN A 573 22.03 8.48 -6.50
N THR A 574 22.23 9.30 -5.46
CA THR A 574 23.17 10.44 -5.44
C THR A 574 24.56 10.01 -4.97
N GLU A 575 25.51 10.94 -4.94
CA GLU A 575 26.89 10.63 -4.50
C GLU A 575 26.99 10.41 -2.99
N GLY A 576 26.09 11.03 -2.22
CA GLY A 576 25.92 10.74 -0.81
C GLY A 576 24.58 11.22 -0.26
N MET A 577 24.35 10.91 1.02
CA MET A 577 23.18 11.27 1.79
C MET A 577 23.53 11.32 3.28
N HIS A 578 23.33 12.49 3.90
CA HIS A 578 23.44 12.68 5.34
C HIS A 578 22.33 11.88 6.02
N ARG A 579 22.70 10.85 6.78
CA ARG A 579 21.73 9.88 7.33
C ARG A 579 22.23 9.27 8.63
N GLY A 580 21.32 8.83 9.48
CA GLY A 580 21.70 8.09 10.67
C GLY A 580 20.56 7.32 11.30
N VAL A 581 20.92 6.42 12.21
CA VAL A 581 20.01 5.52 12.91
C VAL A 581 20.41 5.43 14.39
N VAL A 582 19.42 5.30 15.26
CA VAL A 582 19.59 4.97 16.67
C VAL A 582 18.56 3.90 17.03
N ARG A 583 18.97 2.91 17.83
CA ARG A 583 18.12 1.82 18.29
C ARG A 583 17.99 1.87 19.81
N ALA A 584 17.43 0.82 20.42
CA ALA A 584 17.23 0.72 21.86
C ALA A 584 18.50 0.90 22.72
N ASP A 585 19.69 0.73 22.16
CA ASP A 585 20.97 1.00 22.84
C ASP A 585 21.26 2.50 23.04
N GLY A 586 20.50 3.37 22.37
CA GLY A 586 20.68 4.82 22.42
C GLY A 586 21.97 5.31 21.77
N VAL A 587 22.69 4.48 21.01
CA VAL A 587 23.95 4.84 20.35
C VAL A 587 23.68 5.29 18.91
N PRO A 588 23.83 6.59 18.57
CA PRO A 588 23.60 7.06 17.22
C PRO A 588 24.71 6.58 16.28
N MET A 589 24.32 6.08 15.10
CA MET A 589 25.21 5.79 14.00
C MET A 589 24.90 6.72 12.83
N VAL A 590 25.87 7.51 12.39
CA VAL A 590 25.69 8.52 11.33
C VAL A 590 26.66 8.28 10.18
N ARG A 591 26.19 8.47 8.95
CA ARG A 591 26.96 8.40 7.71
C ARG A 591 26.55 9.53 6.75
N SER A 592 27.47 9.97 5.92
CA SER A 592 27.22 11.02 4.92
C SER A 592 27.56 10.57 3.50
N PHE A 593 28.64 9.81 3.34
CA PHE A 593 29.14 9.37 2.04
C PHE A 593 28.55 8.00 1.66
N ALA A 594 28.72 7.62 0.38
CA ALA A 594 28.64 6.23 -0.04
C ALA A 594 29.78 5.44 0.62
N ASP A 595 29.50 4.20 1.03
CA ASP A 595 30.51 3.29 1.61
C ASP A 595 31.49 2.80 0.54
#